data_AF-A0A969B8I8-F1
#
_entry.id   AF-A0A969B8I8-F1
#
_cell.length_a   1.000
_cell.length_b   1.000
_cell.length_c   1.000
_cell.angle_alpha   90.00
_cell.angle_beta   90.00
_cell.angle_gamma   90.00
#
_symmetry.space_group_name_H-M   'P 1'
#
loop_
_entity.id
_entity.type
_entity.pdbx_description
1 polymer ?
#
loop_
_entity_poly.entity_id
_entity_poly.type
_entity_poly.pdbx_seq_one_letter_code
_entity_poly.pdbx_strand_id
1 'polypeptide(L)'
;MKTNIFDKAAHFITSIKAVILAMSFLLIFLMIETTTLFVRQLPEDISLFWRVIGSIAIAFAFEFTVLIFTANSDHTTKGLKPQHVLALFHFLINTYFWQVFEFVDWVDLSYKLFLSFLFPYLTFQYAALFEKKFREKVSNDQSMMKELSRQQAEYKSAYNNLTSSHEQ
;
A
#
# COMPACT_ATOMS: atom_id res chain seq x y z
N MET A 1 -28.43 -15.46 -19.11
CA MET A 1 -28.05 -14.14 -19.63
C MET A 1 -26.53 -14.15 -19.84
N LYS A 2 -26.02 -14.11 -21.08
CA LYS A 2 -24.57 -14.13 -21.34
C LYS A 2 -24.01 -12.76 -20.99
N THR A 3 -23.20 -12.67 -19.93
CA THR A 3 -22.48 -11.45 -19.57
C THR A 3 -21.55 -11.05 -20.70
N ASN A 4 -21.72 -9.83 -21.21
CA ASN A 4 -20.96 -9.30 -22.32
C ASN A 4 -19.48 -9.15 -21.90
N ILE A 5 -18.53 -9.25 -22.82
CA ILE A 5 -17.09 -9.14 -22.49
C ILE A 5 -16.80 -7.77 -21.85
N PHE A 6 -17.53 -6.73 -22.27
CA PHE A 6 -17.48 -5.40 -21.67
C PHE A 6 -17.96 -5.37 -20.21
N ASP A 7 -19.02 -6.10 -19.86
CA ASP A 7 -19.48 -6.17 -18.46
C ASP A 7 -18.47 -6.91 -17.58
N LYS A 8 -17.83 -7.97 -18.12
CA LYS A 8 -16.75 -8.67 -17.42
C LYS A 8 -15.52 -7.79 -17.24
N ALA A 9 -15.17 -6.98 -18.23
CA ALA A 9 -14.08 -6.01 -18.15
C ALA A 9 -14.40 -4.87 -17.17
N ALA A 10 -15.61 -4.33 -17.19
CA ALA A 10 -16.06 -3.30 -16.26
C ALA A 10 -16.09 -3.82 -14.81
N HIS A 11 -16.60 -5.04 -14.60
CA HIS A 11 -16.55 -5.70 -13.30
C HIS A 11 -15.11 -6.02 -12.87
N PHE A 12 -14.23 -6.34 -13.82
CA PHE A 12 -12.82 -6.57 -13.51
C PHE A 12 -12.11 -5.29 -13.11
N ILE A 13 -12.25 -4.19 -13.87
CA ILE A 13 -11.66 -2.88 -13.58
C ILE A 13 -12.17 -2.32 -12.24
N THR A 14 -13.44 -2.56 -11.89
CA THR A 14 -13.99 -2.18 -10.59
C THR A 14 -13.76 -3.22 -9.49
N SER A 15 -13.18 -4.38 -9.82
CA SER A 15 -12.89 -5.42 -8.83
C SER A 15 -11.71 -5.05 -7.94
N ILE A 16 -11.76 -5.57 -6.72
CA ILE A 16 -10.65 -5.53 -5.76
C ILE A 16 -9.36 -6.11 -6.38
N LYS A 17 -9.47 -7.10 -7.28
CA LYS A 17 -8.30 -7.73 -7.93
C LYS A 17 -7.58 -6.76 -8.87
N ALA A 18 -8.31 -5.95 -9.64
CA ALA A 18 -7.69 -4.95 -10.51
C ALA A 18 -7.05 -3.81 -9.71
N VAL A 19 -7.67 -3.41 -8.59
CA VAL A 19 -7.07 -2.42 -7.68
C VAL A 19 -5.76 -2.96 -7.07
N ILE A 20 -5.76 -4.20 -6.58
CA ILE A 20 -4.53 -4.84 -6.07
C ILE A 20 -3.47 -4.95 -7.16
N LEU A 21 -3.85 -5.35 -8.38
CA LEU A 21 -2.92 -5.46 -9.50
C LEU A 21 -2.30 -4.09 -9.85
N ALA A 22 -3.13 -3.05 -9.98
CA ALA A 22 -2.66 -1.68 -10.24
C ALA A 22 -1.73 -1.19 -9.12
N MET A 23 -2.07 -1.49 -7.87
CA MET A 23 -1.22 -1.19 -6.72
C MET A 23 0.11 -1.95 -6.75
N SER A 24 0.13 -3.22 -7.16
CA SER A 24 1.38 -3.99 -7.31
C SER A 24 2.27 -3.41 -8.42
N PHE A 25 1.69 -3.02 -9.55
CA PHE A 25 2.44 -2.34 -10.62
C PHE A 25 3.03 -1.01 -10.14
N LEU A 26 2.24 -0.23 -9.40
CA LEU A 26 2.70 1.05 -8.86
C LEU A 26 3.78 0.87 -7.79
N LEU A 27 3.68 -0.15 -6.94
CA LEU A 27 4.73 -0.52 -5.98
C LEU A 27 6.04 -0.91 -6.68
N ILE A 28 5.97 -1.69 -7.77
CA ILE A 28 7.17 -2.04 -8.55
C ILE A 28 7.82 -0.77 -9.12
N PHE A 29 7.02 0.17 -9.62
CA PHE A 29 7.54 1.42 -10.16
C PHE A 29 8.21 2.29 -9.08
N LEU A 30 7.57 2.43 -7.91
CA LEU A 30 8.14 3.12 -6.75
C LEU A 30 9.43 2.45 -6.26
N MET A 31 9.48 1.11 -6.24
CA MET A 31 10.68 0.35 -5.89
C MET A 31 11.85 0.61 -6.87
N ILE A 32 11.58 0.67 -8.18
CA ILE A 32 12.59 0.98 -9.19
C ILE A 32 13.11 2.41 -9.02
N GLU A 33 12.21 3.36 -8.78
CA GLU A 33 12.56 4.76 -8.57
C GLU A 33 13.41 4.93 -7.31
N THR A 34 12.95 4.40 -6.18
CA THR A 34 13.67 4.43 -4.91
C THR A 34 15.05 3.76 -5.04
N THR A 35 15.13 2.62 -5.73
CA THR A 35 16.41 1.96 -6.04
C THR A 35 17.32 2.89 -6.86
N THR A 36 16.78 3.58 -7.86
CA THR A 36 17.54 4.50 -8.71
C THR A 36 18.09 5.68 -7.91
N LEU A 37 17.30 6.24 -7.00
CA LEU A 37 17.73 7.30 -6.09
C LEU A 37 18.91 6.83 -5.24
N PHE A 38 18.77 5.69 -4.55
CA PHE A 38 19.82 5.21 -3.65
C PHE A 38 21.08 4.74 -4.38
N VAL A 39 20.97 4.16 -5.58
CA VAL A 39 22.16 3.79 -6.37
C VAL A 39 23.02 5.02 -6.63
N ARG A 40 22.41 6.16 -6.97
CA ARG A 40 23.13 7.42 -7.25
C ARG A 40 23.85 7.97 -6.03
N GLN A 41 23.30 7.74 -4.84
CA GLN A 41 23.84 8.31 -3.60
C GLN A 41 24.85 7.40 -2.88
N LEU A 42 24.85 6.11 -3.16
CA LEU A 42 25.84 5.20 -2.58
C LEU A 42 27.25 5.50 -3.12
N PRO A 43 28.29 5.38 -2.26
CA PRO A 43 29.67 5.69 -2.61
C PRO A 43 30.16 5.01 -3.89
N GLU A 44 30.89 5.75 -4.72
CA GLU A 44 31.35 5.27 -6.04
C GLU A 44 32.46 4.22 -5.97
N ASP A 45 33.15 4.12 -4.83
CA ASP A 45 34.18 3.12 -4.54
C ASP A 45 33.60 1.71 -4.34
N ILE A 46 32.29 1.60 -4.12
CA ILE A 46 31.58 0.32 -4.05
C ILE A 46 31.25 -0.16 -5.47
N SER A 47 31.48 -1.44 -5.76
CA SER A 47 31.13 -2.02 -7.06
C SER A 47 29.64 -1.83 -7.38
N LEU A 48 29.32 -1.57 -8.65
CA LEU A 48 27.94 -1.31 -9.10
C LEU A 48 26.97 -2.41 -8.64
N PHE A 49 27.42 -3.67 -8.67
CA PHE A 49 26.64 -4.81 -8.22
C PHE A 49 26.18 -4.66 -6.76
N TRP A 50 27.09 -4.33 -5.85
CA TRP A 50 26.76 -4.13 -4.43
C TRP A 50 25.93 -2.87 -4.19
N ARG A 51 26.15 -1.81 -4.98
CA ARG A 51 25.31 -0.60 -4.94
C ARG A 51 23.87 -0.91 -5.32
N VAL A 52 23.65 -1.70 -6.38
CA VAL A 52 22.31 -2.10 -6.82
C VAL A 52 21.64 -2.96 -5.76
N ILE A 53 22.32 -3.98 -5.22
CA ILE A 53 21.74 -4.85 -4.18
C ILE A 53 21.39 -4.06 -2.93
N GLY A 54 22.31 -3.22 -2.43
CA GLY A 54 22.07 -2.38 -1.26
C GLY A 54 20.88 -1.44 -1.48
N SER A 55 20.76 -0.85 -2.67
CA SER A 55 19.67 0.05 -3.01
C SER A 55 18.32 -0.66 -3.08
N ILE A 56 18.29 -1.89 -3.60
CA ILE A 56 17.07 -2.73 -3.60
C ILE A 56 16.64 -3.04 -2.16
N ALA A 57 17.59 -3.40 -1.28
CA ALA A 57 17.30 -3.69 0.11
C ALA A 57 16.74 -2.46 0.86
N ILE A 58 17.33 -1.28 0.62
CA ILE A 58 16.85 -0.02 1.17
C ILE A 58 15.46 0.33 0.62
N ALA A 59 15.24 0.16 -0.69
CA ALA A 59 13.93 0.39 -1.31
C ALA A 59 12.86 -0.51 -0.69
N PHE A 60 13.16 -1.79 -0.46
CA PHE A 60 12.25 -2.70 0.24
C PHE A 60 11.95 -2.20 1.65
N ALA A 61 12.96 -1.83 2.43
CA ALA A 61 12.77 -1.33 3.79
C ALA A 61 11.91 -0.05 3.82
N PHE A 62 12.14 0.86 2.87
CA PHE A 62 11.39 2.11 2.74
C PHE A 62 9.91 1.84 2.41
N GLU A 63 9.64 1.08 1.35
CA GLU A 63 8.26 0.78 0.91
C GLU A 63 7.49 -0.08 1.92
N PHE A 64 8.15 -1.04 2.58
CA PHE A 64 7.51 -1.80 3.68
C PHE A 64 7.18 -0.92 4.88
N THR A 65 8.03 0.05 5.21
CA THR A 65 7.74 1.01 6.29
C THR A 65 6.48 1.80 5.96
N VAL A 66 6.35 2.29 4.72
CA VAL A 66 5.13 2.97 4.24
C VAL A 66 3.90 2.08 4.43
N LEU A 67 3.98 0.81 4.04
CA LEU A 67 2.87 -0.14 4.18
C LEU A 67 2.49 -0.42 5.64
N ILE A 68 3.47 -0.68 6.51
CA ILE A 68 3.24 -0.99 7.93
C ILE A 68 2.63 0.20 8.66
N PHE A 69 3.16 1.41 8.45
CA PHE A 69 2.62 2.62 9.05
C PHE A 69 1.20 2.93 8.55
N THR A 70 0.93 2.66 7.28
CA THR A 70 -0.40 2.86 6.69
C THR A 70 -1.41 1.83 7.21
N ALA A 71 -1.02 0.56 7.34
CA ALA A 71 -1.86 -0.51 7.92
C ALA A 71 -2.26 -0.21 9.38
N ASN A 72 -1.33 0.37 10.14
CA ASN A 72 -1.52 0.72 11.55
C ASN A 72 -2.07 2.14 11.78
N SER A 73 -2.62 2.77 10.74
CA SER A 73 -3.20 4.12 10.81
C SER A 73 -4.28 4.29 11.89
N ASP A 74 -4.93 3.20 12.33
CA ASP A 74 -5.88 3.21 13.45
C ASP A 74 -5.26 3.51 14.81
N HIS A 75 -3.97 3.21 14.99
CA HIS A 75 -3.25 3.48 16.23
C HIS A 75 -2.72 4.93 16.25
N THR A 76 -2.77 5.62 15.11
CA THR A 76 -2.30 6.99 14.96
C THR A 76 -3.50 7.95 14.98
N THR A 77 -3.70 8.59 16.12
CA THR A 77 -4.90 9.33 16.52
C THR A 77 -5.14 10.63 15.73
N LYS A 78 -6.44 11.00 15.64
CA LYS A 78 -7.04 12.33 15.38
C LYS A 78 -6.07 13.44 14.92
N GLY A 79 -5.89 13.61 13.61
CA GLY A 79 -5.17 14.75 13.04
C GLY A 79 -4.60 14.46 11.66
N LEU A 80 -3.28 14.30 11.58
CA LEU A 80 -2.59 13.96 10.33
C LEU A 80 -2.58 12.44 10.12
N LYS A 81 -3.16 12.00 9.01
CA LYS A 81 -3.08 10.58 8.63
C LYS A 81 -1.65 10.23 8.19
N PRO A 82 -1.08 9.07 8.58
CA PRO A 82 0.30 8.68 8.27
C PRO A 82 0.69 8.83 6.80
N GLN A 83 -0.24 8.55 5.87
CA GLN A 83 0.00 8.70 4.43
C GLN A 83 0.37 10.12 4.00
N HIS A 84 -0.13 11.17 4.67
CA HIS A 84 0.22 12.56 4.34
C HIS A 84 1.63 12.89 4.82
N VAL A 85 1.99 12.40 6.00
CA VAL A 85 3.32 12.60 6.59
C VAL A 85 4.37 11.88 5.74
N LEU A 86 4.11 10.64 5.34
CA LEU A 86 4.97 9.88 4.44
C LEU A 86 5.12 10.54 3.07
N ALA A 87 4.02 11.05 2.49
CA ALA A 87 4.09 11.79 1.24
C ALA A 87 4.93 13.08 1.36
N LEU A 88 4.81 13.82 2.47
CA LEU A 88 5.63 14.99 2.70
C LEU A 88 7.12 14.64 2.82
N PHE A 89 7.47 13.59 3.58
CA PHE A 89 8.86 13.14 3.67
C PHE A 89 9.39 12.66 2.32
N HIS A 90 8.58 11.92 1.56
CA HIS A 90 8.97 11.46 0.24
C HIS A 90 9.19 12.63 -0.73
N PHE A 91 8.41 13.70 -0.61
CA PHE A 91 8.61 14.95 -1.36
C PHE A 91 9.94 15.62 -1.01
N LEU A 92 10.26 15.74 0.28
CA LEU A 92 11.53 16.32 0.73
C LEU A 92 12.73 15.51 0.25
N ILE A 93 12.64 14.17 0.35
CA ILE A 93 13.66 13.24 -0.17
C ILE A 93 13.83 13.45 -1.68
N ASN A 94 12.75 13.39 -2.46
CA ASN A 94 12.83 13.59 -3.91
C ASN A 94 13.43 14.94 -4.27
N THR A 95 12.98 16.02 -3.63
CA THR A 95 13.49 17.38 -3.90
C THR A 95 15.00 17.47 -3.64
N TYR A 96 15.48 16.81 -2.58
CA TYR A 96 16.91 16.72 -2.28
C TYR A 96 17.67 15.89 -3.33
N PHE A 97 17.19 14.69 -3.66
CA PHE A 97 17.88 13.78 -4.58
C PHE A 97 17.89 14.27 -6.04
N TRP A 98 16.83 14.94 -6.48
CA TRP A 98 16.79 15.57 -7.80
C TRP A 98 17.59 16.87 -7.87
N GLN A 99 18.20 17.29 -6.76
CA GLN A 99 18.98 18.52 -6.64
C GLN A 99 18.21 19.72 -7.19
N VAL A 100 16.93 19.84 -6.80
CA VAL A 100 16.03 20.88 -7.31
C VAL A 100 16.58 22.30 -7.07
N PHE A 101 17.39 22.48 -6.03
CA PHE A 101 17.98 23.78 -5.67
C PHE A 101 19.34 24.07 -6.35
N GLU A 102 19.89 23.12 -7.13
CA GLU A 102 21.08 23.36 -7.96
C GLU A 102 20.62 23.90 -9.32
N PHE A 103 20.37 25.21 -9.36
CA PHE A 103 19.74 25.90 -10.50
C PHE A 103 20.66 25.98 -11.73
N VAL A 104 20.29 25.28 -12.81
CA VAL A 104 21.00 25.32 -14.10
C VAL A 104 20.12 25.86 -15.24
N ASP A 105 18.83 25.51 -15.28
CA ASP A 105 17.85 25.97 -16.28
C ASP A 105 16.41 25.87 -15.73
N TRP A 106 15.50 26.76 -16.16
CA TRP A 106 14.09 26.77 -15.78
C TRP A 106 13.33 25.54 -16.27
N VAL A 107 13.68 25.01 -17.44
CA VAL A 107 13.05 23.79 -17.98
C VAL A 107 13.41 22.59 -17.10
N ASP A 108 14.69 22.42 -16.78
CA ASP A 108 15.17 21.35 -15.89
C ASP A 108 14.58 21.48 -14.48
N LEU A 109 14.54 22.69 -13.93
CA LEU A 109 13.90 22.96 -12.65
C LEU A 109 12.42 22.53 -12.64
N SER A 110 11.66 22.92 -13.67
CA SER A 110 10.24 22.59 -13.76
C SER A 110 10.00 21.08 -13.86
N TYR A 111 10.87 20.37 -14.57
CA TYR A 111 10.83 18.91 -14.69
C TYR A 111 11.17 18.22 -13.35
N LYS A 112 12.25 18.63 -12.69
CA LYS A 112 12.65 18.09 -11.38
C LYS A 112 11.61 18.35 -10.28
N LEU A 113 11.01 19.54 -10.26
CA LEU A 113 9.89 19.87 -9.38
C LEU A 113 8.67 19.01 -9.69
N PHE A 114 8.32 18.84 -10.97
CA PHE A 114 7.20 17.99 -11.37
C PHE A 114 7.38 16.56 -10.88
N LEU A 115 8.55 15.95 -11.10
CA LEU A 115 8.85 14.61 -10.59
C LEU A 115 8.80 14.56 -9.07
N SER A 116 9.36 15.57 -8.41
CA SER A 116 9.37 15.67 -6.95
C SER A 116 7.97 15.76 -6.36
N PHE A 117 6.98 16.29 -7.08
CA PHE A 117 5.57 16.24 -6.68
C PHE A 117 4.86 14.95 -7.11
N LEU A 118 5.16 14.43 -8.31
CA LEU A 118 4.49 13.27 -8.89
C LEU A 118 4.71 12.01 -8.06
N PHE A 119 5.95 11.68 -7.71
CA PHE A 119 6.25 10.43 -6.98
C PHE A 119 5.61 10.39 -5.60
N PRO A 120 5.72 11.42 -4.74
CA PRO A 120 5.03 11.43 -3.46
C PRO A 120 3.51 11.43 -3.57
N TYR A 121 2.95 12.07 -4.59
CA TYR A 121 1.52 11.99 -4.87
C TYR A 121 1.10 10.55 -5.20
N LEU A 122 1.86 9.84 -6.02
CA LEU A 122 1.62 8.43 -6.31
C LEU A 122 1.76 7.55 -5.05
N THR A 123 2.77 7.77 -4.22
CA THR A 123 2.92 7.09 -2.92
C THR A 123 1.76 7.39 -1.97
N PHE A 124 1.24 8.62 -1.96
CA PHE A 124 0.05 8.98 -1.18
C PHE A 124 -1.18 8.20 -1.66
N GLN A 125 -1.44 8.21 -2.98
CA GLN A 125 -2.59 7.49 -3.56
C GLN A 125 -2.48 5.99 -3.29
N TYR A 126 -1.27 5.44 -3.40
CA TYR A 126 -0.97 4.06 -3.05
C TYR A 126 -1.33 3.74 -1.59
N ALA A 127 -0.80 4.51 -0.65
CA ALA A 127 -1.04 4.32 0.78
C ALA A 127 -2.54 4.46 1.11
N ALA A 128 -3.22 5.47 0.55
CA ALA A 128 -4.65 5.67 0.77
C ALA A 128 -5.50 4.50 0.23
N LEU A 129 -5.18 3.99 -0.96
CA LEU A 129 -5.86 2.83 -1.54
C LEU A 129 -5.58 1.56 -0.73
N PHE A 130 -4.34 1.38 -0.28
CA PHE A 130 -3.96 0.27 0.59
C PHE A 130 -4.71 0.29 1.91
N GLU A 131 -4.75 1.44 2.59
CA GLU A 131 -5.49 1.62 3.84
C GLU A 131 -6.96 1.24 3.66
N LYS A 132 -7.60 1.77 2.60
CA LYS A 132 -9.00 1.50 2.31
C LYS A 132 -9.25 0.00 2.11
N LYS A 133 -8.41 -0.67 1.32
CA LYS A 133 -8.55 -2.11 1.05
C LYS A 133 -8.23 -2.99 2.26
N PHE A 134 -7.25 -2.60 3.06
CA PHE A 134 -6.92 -3.28 4.30
C PHE A 134 -8.10 -3.24 5.28
N ARG A 135 -8.73 -2.06 5.45
CA ARG A 135 -9.93 -1.88 6.29
C ARG A 135 -11.13 -2.68 5.79
N GLU A 136 -11.39 -2.68 4.48
CA GLU A 136 -12.45 -3.50 3.88
C GLU A 136 -12.25 -4.99 4.22
N LYS A 137 -11.01 -5.49 4.10
CA LYS A 137 -10.69 -6.88 4.44
C LYS A 137 -10.89 -7.18 5.93
N VAL A 138 -10.36 -6.35 6.82
CA VAL A 138 -10.50 -6.53 8.27
C VAL A 138 -11.97 -6.53 8.68
N SER A 139 -12.79 -5.62 8.12
CA SER A 139 -14.22 -5.57 8.38
C SER A 139 -14.94 -6.84 7.91
N ASN A 140 -14.62 -7.34 6.72
CA ASN A 140 -15.21 -8.57 6.19
C ASN A 140 -14.84 -9.78 7.06
N ASP A 141 -13.57 -9.92 7.44
CA ASP A 141 -13.09 -11.01 8.29
C ASP A 141 -13.76 -10.98 9.68
N GLN A 142 -13.92 -9.78 10.26
CA GLN A 142 -14.65 -9.61 11.52
C GLN A 142 -16.13 -10.00 11.42
N SER A 143 -16.80 -9.65 10.31
CA SER A 143 -18.20 -10.04 10.11
C SER A 143 -18.36 -11.56 9.96
N MET A 144 -17.46 -12.21 9.20
CA MET A 144 -17.44 -13.67 9.03
C MET A 144 -17.20 -14.39 10.37
N MET A 145 -16.28 -13.90 11.20
CA MET A 145 -16.01 -14.47 12.51
C MET A 145 -17.19 -14.35 13.47
N LYS A 146 -17.92 -13.23 13.44
CA LYS A 146 -19.17 -13.07 14.21
C LYS A 146 -20.24 -14.05 13.76
N GLU A 147 -20.42 -14.24 12.46
CA GLU A 147 -21.38 -15.18 11.88
C GLU A 147 -21.07 -16.63 12.33
N LEU A 148 -19.80 -17.05 12.20
CA LEU A 148 -19.32 -18.37 12.65
C LEU A 148 -19.53 -18.58 14.15
N SER A 149 -19.23 -17.57 14.97
CA SER A 149 -19.42 -17.65 16.43
C SER A 149 -20.90 -17.80 16.78
N ARG A 150 -21.80 -17.11 16.05
CA ARG A 150 -23.25 -17.23 16.23
C ARG A 150 -23.74 -18.63 15.87
N GLN A 151 -23.30 -19.17 14.74
CA GLN A 151 -23.66 -20.53 14.32
C GLN A 151 -23.16 -21.60 15.31
N GLN A 152 -21.95 -21.44 15.86
CA GLN A 152 -21.44 -22.35 16.88
C GLN A 152 -22.26 -22.29 18.18
N ALA A 153 -22.69 -21.10 18.59
CA ALA A 153 -23.54 -20.93 19.76
C ALA A 153 -24.94 -21.56 19.56
N GLU A 154 -25.54 -21.34 18.38
CA GLU A 154 -26.82 -21.96 17.98
C GLU A 154 -26.70 -23.50 17.96
N TYR A 155 -25.64 -24.04 17.37
CA TYR A 155 -25.40 -25.49 17.33
C TYR A 155 -25.22 -26.09 18.72
N LYS A 156 -24.46 -25.43 19.60
CA LYS A 156 -24.26 -25.88 20.99
C LYS A 156 -25.57 -25.86 21.77
N SER A 157 -26.40 -24.83 21.58
CA SER A 157 -27.73 -24.77 22.21
C SER A 157 -28.64 -25.88 21.71
N ALA A 158 -28.67 -26.15 20.41
CA ALA A 158 -29.49 -27.22 19.82
C ALA A 158 -29.06 -28.60 20.30
N TYR A 159 -27.74 -28.85 20.36
CA TYR A 159 -27.19 -30.10 20.88
C TYR A 159 -27.57 -30.34 22.34
N ASN A 160 -27.43 -29.33 23.20
CA ASN A 160 -27.79 -29.42 24.61
C ASN A 160 -29.29 -29.69 24.80
N ASN A 161 -30.15 -29.06 24.00
CA ASN A 161 -31.59 -29.31 24.04
C ASN A 161 -31.93 -30.77 23.67
N LEU A 162 -31.27 -31.31 22.63
CA LEU A 162 -31.45 -32.71 22.22
C LEU A 162 -30.97 -33.71 23.28
N THR A 163 -29.82 -33.48 23.90
CA THR A 163 -29.30 -34.34 24.97
C THR A 163 -30.20 -34.31 26.20
N SER A 164 -30.65 -33.12 26.63
CA SER A 164 -31.59 -33.00 27.75
C SER A 164 -32.96 -33.65 27.50
N SER A 165 -33.38 -33.75 26.24
CA SER A 165 -34.63 -34.42 25.85
C SER A 165 -34.54 -35.96 25.80
N HIS A 166 -33.33 -36.52 25.82
CA HIS A 166 -33.11 -37.97 25.87
C HIS A 166 -32.85 -38.49 27.28
N GLU A 167 -32.62 -37.61 28.26
CA GLU A 167 -32.44 -37.97 29.67
C GLU A 167 -33.75 -37.91 30.50
N GLN A 168 -34.86 -37.51 29.89
CA GLN A 168 -36.23 -37.53 30.47
C GLN A 168 -37.04 -38.70 29.93
#